data_AF-A0A498SRN5-F1
#
_entry.id   AF-A0A498SRN5-F1
#
_cell.length_a   1.000
_cell.length_b   1.000
_cell.length_c   1.000
_cell.angle_alpha   90.00
_cell.angle_beta   90.00
_cell.angle_gamma   90.00
#
_symmetry.space_group_name_H-M   'P 1'
#
loop_
_entity.id
_entity.type
_entity.pdbx_description
1 polymer ?
#
loop_
_entity_poly.entity_id
_entity_poly.type
_entity_poly.pdbx_seq_one_letter_code
_entity_poly.pdbx_strand_id
1 'polypeptide(L)' 'YRVSVSICQNIRNGRVVPERLCADQTRPRPVVEKCPHIICPSQYVFRLD' A
#
# COMPACT_ATOMS: atom_id res chain seq x y z
N TYR A 1 8.23 -5.54 -3.10
CA TYR A 1 8.01 -4.10 -3.25
C TYR A 1 6.63 -3.77 -2.71
N ARG A 2 6.47 -2.62 -2.06
CA ARG A 2 5.18 -2.01 -1.69
C ARG A 2 4.89 -0.88 -2.65
N VAL A 3 3.66 -0.77 -3.13
CA VAL A 3 3.25 0.27 -4.09
C VAL A 3 2.07 1.01 -3.48
N SER A 4 2.15 2.35 -3.40
CA SER A 4 1.04 3.16 -2.90
C SER A 4 -0.11 3.18 -3.91
N VAL A 5 -1.35 3.16 -3.41
CA VAL A 5 -2.55 3.37 -4.22
C VAL A 5 -3.18 4.72 -3.88
N SER A 6 -3.61 5.45 -4.90
CA SER A 6 -4.35 6.69 -4.73
C SER A 6 -5.84 6.39 -4.51
N ILE A 7 -6.48 7.13 -3.61
CA ILE A 7 -7.92 7.06 -3.35
C ILE A 7 -8.55 8.43 -3.60
N CYS A 8 -9.80 8.44 -4.07
CA CYS A 8 -10.58 9.67 -4.19
C CYS A 8 -11.25 9.96 -2.84
N GLN A 9 -10.99 11.13 -2.28
CA GLN A 9 -11.50 11.55 -0.98
C GLN A 9 -12.22 12.90 -1.13
N ASN A 10 -13.40 13.02 -0.53
CA ASN A 10 -14.11 14.28 -0.48
C ASN A 10 -13.47 15.21 0.54
N ILE A 11 -12.92 16.34 0.08
CA ILE A 11 -12.20 17.30 0.92
C ILE A 11 -13.05 17.96 2.01
N ARG A 12 -14.39 17.98 1.87
CA ARG A 12 -15.30 18.65 2.82
C ARG A 12 -15.59 17.79 4.04
N ASN A 13 -15.59 16.47 3.88
CA ASN A 13 -15.98 15.53 4.95
C ASN A 13 -14.99 14.38 5.17
N GLY A 14 -13.90 14.32 4.40
CA GLY A 14 -12.86 13.31 4.51
C GLY A 14 -13.29 11.89 4.11
N ARG A 15 -14.48 11.70 3.52
CA ARG A 15 -14.95 10.35 3.16
C ARG A 15 -14.33 9.91 1.85
N VAL A 16 -13.97 8.62 1.77
CA VAL A 16 -13.60 7.96 0.51
C VAL A 16 -14.82 7.88 -0.37
N VAL A 17 -14.66 8.21 -1.64
CA VAL A 17 -15.73 8.22 -2.63
C VAL A 17 -15.31 7.44 -3.88
N PRO A 18 -16.25 7.07 -4.77
CA PRO A 18 -15.93 6.37 -6.00
C PRO A 18 -14.94 7.15 -6.86
N GLU A 19 -13.99 6.43 -7.46
CA GLU A 19 -12.89 7.03 -8.23
C GLU A 19 -13.36 7.90 -9.39
N ARG A 20 -14.49 7.53 -10.02
CA ARG A 20 -15.14 8.29 -11.10
C ARG A 20 -15.43 9.75 -10.76
N LEU A 21 -15.55 10.10 -9.47
CA LEU A 21 -15.76 11.49 -9.04
C LEU A 21 -14.47 12.34 -9.06
N CYS A 22 -13.31 11.70 -9.15
CA CYS A 22 -12.01 12.34 -9.35
C CYS A 22 -11.47 12.15 -10.79
N ALA A 23 -12.31 11.76 -11.76
CA ALA A 23 -11.87 11.41 -13.12
C ALA A 23 -11.12 12.56 -13.84
N ASP A 24 -11.49 13.80 -13.52
CA ASP A 24 -10.85 15.00 -14.09
C ASP A 24 -9.59 15.45 -13.33
N GLN A 25 -9.23 14.76 -12.24
CA GLN A 25 -8.07 15.08 -11.42
C GLN A 25 -6.84 14.31 -11.89
N THR A 26 -5.70 14.99 -11.97
CA THR A 26 -4.42 14.32 -12.24
C THR A 26 -4.11 13.34 -11.13
N ARG A 27 -3.94 12.06 -11.50
CA ARG A 27 -3.59 11.02 -10.54
C ARG A 27 -2.17 11.24 -10.00
N PRO A 28 -1.97 11.17 -8.67
CA PRO A 28 -0.63 11.17 -8.09
C PRO A 28 0.20 10.01 -8.63
N ARG A 29 1.51 10.23 -8.80
CA ARG A 29 2.43 9.14 -9.13
C ARG A 29 2.51 8.18 -7.95
N PRO A 30 2.45 6.86 -8.19
CA PRO A 30 2.58 5.89 -7.11
C PRO A 30 4.00 5.94 -6.54
N VAL A 31 4.10 5.92 -5.21
CA VAL A 31 5.35 5.68 -4.48
C VAL A 31 5.61 4.18 -4.48
N VAL A 32 6.84 3.80 -4.85
CA VAL A 32 7.28 2.41 -4.90
C VAL A 32 8.42 2.23 -3.91
N GLU A 33 8.24 1.33 -2.95
CA GLU A 33 9.21 1.04 -1.89
C GLU A 33 9.68 -0.41 -1.99
N LYS A 34 10.97 -0.66 -1.79
CA LYS A 34 11.47 -2.03 -1.66
C LYS A 34 11.01 -2.60 -0.32
N CYS A 35 10.44 -3.80 -0.33
CA CYS A 35 10.18 -4.49 0.93
C CYS A 35 11.52 -4.84 1.59
N PRO A 36 11.60 -4.84 2.93
CA PRO A 36 12.75 -5.42 3.60
C PRO A 36 12.90 -6.87 3.15
N HIS A 37 14.14 -7.25 2.83
CA HIS A 37 14.45 -8.63 2.54
C HIS A 37 14.44 -9.41 3.85
N ILE A 38 13.38 -10.20 4.07
CA ILE A 38 13.27 -11.06 5.25
C ILE A 38 14.09 -12.31 4.95
N ILE A 39 15.20 -12.47 5.66
CA ILE A 39 15.99 -13.70 5.61
C ILE A 39 15.24 -14.72 6.47
N CYS A 40 14.64 -15.72 5.84
CA CYS A 40 14.17 -16.89 6.57
C CYS A 40 15.39 -17.60 7.18
N PRO A 41 15.40 -17.93 8.47
CA PRO A 41 16.46 -18.77 9.02
C PRO A 41 16.47 -20.10 8.25
N SER A 42 17.62 -20.45 7.69
CA SER A 42 17.81 -21.69 6.93
C SER A 42 17.73 -22.95 7.79
N GLN A 43 17.54 -22.79 9.09
CA GLN A 43 17.43 -23.85 10.07
C GLN A 43 16.05 -23.78 10.71
N TYR A 44 15.21 -24.77 10.39
CA TYR A 44 14.09 -25.14 11.25
C TYR A 44 14.67 -25.53 12.60
N VAL A 45 14.64 -24.62 13.57
CA VAL A 45 14.88 -24.98 14.97
C VAL A 45 13.64 -25.76 15.38
N PHE A 46 13.71 -27.09 15.34
CA PHE A 46 12.75 -27.93 16.04
C PHE A 46 12.86 -27.58 17.52
N ARG A 47 11.95 -26.73 18.00
CA ARG A 47 11.79 -26.48 19.43
C ARG A 47 11.02 -27.68 19.98
N LEU A 48 11.77 -28.67 20.47
CA LEU A 48 11.25 -29.69 21.37
C LEU A 48 11.24 -29.06 22.76
N ASP A 49 10.15 -28.39 23.09
CA ASP A 49 9.73 -28.18 24.49
C ASP A 49 8.57 -29.15 24.75
#